data_AF-A0A357V7M1-F1
#
_entry.id   AF-A0A357V7M1-F1
#
_cell.length_a   1.000
_cell.length_b   1.000
_cell.length_c   1.000
_cell.angle_alpha   90.00
_cell.angle_beta   90.00
_cell.angle_gamma   90.00
#
_symmetry.space_group_name_H-M   'P 1'
#
loop_
_entity.id
_entity.type
_entity.pdbx_description
1 polymer ?
#
loop_
_entity_poly.entity_id
_entity_poly.type
_entity_poly.pdbx_seq_one_letter_code
_entity_poly.pdbx_strand_id
1 'polypeptide(L)' 'MALLQIHEPGETPAPHEDDTNVAVGIDLGTTNCVTAVVVDGKAEVLRDEDGQALVPSVVAYAPDGSPIVGGLA' A
#
# COMPACT_ATOMS: atom_id res chain seq x y z
N MET A 1 -5.73 6.51 -29.52
CA MET A 1 -5.17 7.83 -29.17
C MET A 1 -6.33 8.76 -28.87
N ALA A 2 -6.52 9.13 -27.61
CA ALA A 2 -7.49 10.16 -27.24
C ALA A 2 -6.73 11.47 -27.01
N LEU A 3 -7.01 12.48 -27.83
CA LEU A 3 -6.41 13.81 -27.79
C LEU A 3 -7.31 14.68 -26.92
N LEU A 4 -6.96 14.81 -25.63
CA LEU A 4 -7.67 15.55 -24.57
C LEU A 4 -9.10 15.07 -24.25
N GLN A 5 -9.30 14.49 -23.06
CA GLN A 5 -10.62 14.43 -22.43
C GLN A 5 -10.89 15.78 -21.74
N ILE A 6 -11.94 16.47 -22.18
CA ILE A 6 -12.43 17.70 -21.55
C ILE A 6 -13.74 17.34 -20.86
N HIS A 7 -13.82 17.59 -19.56
CA HIS A 7 -15.02 17.38 -18.75
C HIS A 7 -15.83 18.66 -18.67
N GLU A 8 -17.16 18.53 -18.63
CA GLU A 8 -18.05 19.68 -18.40
C GLU A 8 -17.87 20.22 -16.97
N PRO A 9 -18.14 21.52 -16.73
CA PRO A 9 -18.07 22.10 -15.39
C PRO A 9 -18.99 21.36 -14.41
N GLY A 10 -18.38 20.65 -13.45
CA GLY A 10 -19.10 19.83 -12.46
C GLY A 10 -19.09 18.32 -12.74
N GLU A 11 -18.58 17.90 -13.91
CA GLU A 11 -18.40 16.49 -14.30
C GLU A 11 -16.91 16.08 -14.30
N THR A 12 -16.05 16.86 -13.64
CA THR A 12 -14.65 16.48 -13.39
C THR A 12 -14.65 15.31 -12.41
N PRO A 13 -14.16 14.12 -12.82
CA PRO A 13 -14.10 13.00 -11.91
C PRO A 13 -13.19 13.33 -10.72
N ALA A 14 -13.52 12.79 -9.56
CA ALA A 14 -12.64 12.82 -8.40
C ALA A 14 -11.30 12.15 -8.77
N PRO A 15 -10.18 12.59 -8.17
CA PRO A 15 -8.94 11.83 -8.28
C PRO A 15 -9.25 10.37 -7.90
N HIS A 16 -8.90 9.43 -8.78
CA HIS A 16 -9.14 7.98 -8.66
C HIS A 16 -10.56 7.46 -8.95
N GLU A 17 -11.46 8.25 -9.55
CA GLU A 17 -12.83 7.78 -9.89
C GLU A 17 -12.83 6.66 -10.95
N ASP A 18 -11.86 6.66 -11.86
CA ASP A 18 -11.66 5.61 -12.88
C ASP A 18 -10.62 4.55 -12.48
N ASP A 19 -9.93 4.75 -11.36
CA ASP A 19 -8.98 3.78 -10.82
C ASP A 19 -9.75 2.72 -10.02
N THR A 20 -10.26 1.71 -10.72
CA THR A 20 -10.57 0.39 -10.14
C THR A 20 -9.31 -0.35 -9.65
N ASN A 21 -8.26 0.39 -9.31
CA ASN A 21 -7.00 -0.13 -8.82
C ASN A 21 -7.13 -0.43 -7.32
N VAL A 22 -6.63 -1.60 -6.92
CA VAL A 22 -6.60 -2.00 -5.51
C VAL A 22 -5.69 -1.03 -4.75
N ALA A 23 -6.26 -0.28 -3.82
CA ALA A 23 -5.52 0.60 -2.93
C ALA A 23 -5.25 -0.09 -1.58
N VAL A 24 -4.09 0.21 -0.99
CA VAL A 24 -3.73 -0.20 0.36
C VAL A 24 -3.41 1.03 1.20
N GLY A 25 -3.80 1.00 2.47
CA GLY A 25 -3.32 1.94 3.48
C GLY A 25 -2.04 1.41 4.09
N ILE A 26 -0.99 2.25 4.15
CA ILE A 26 0.29 1.91 4.77
C ILE A 26 0.55 2.91 5.89
N ASP A 27 0.68 2.42 7.11
CA ASP A 27 1.25 3.18 8.22
C ASP A 27 2.73 2.84 8.33
N LEU A 28 3.58 3.80 7.99
CA LEU A 28 5.03 3.66 7.96
C LEU A 28 5.64 4.25 9.22
N GLY A 29 5.53 3.51 10.33
CA GLY A 29 6.12 3.90 11.60
C GLY A 29 7.65 3.68 11.63
N THR A 30 8.30 4.33 12.59
CA THR A 30 9.76 4.25 12.77
C THR A 30 10.24 2.89 13.27
N THR A 31 9.45 2.23 14.13
CA THR A 31 9.79 0.91 14.70
C THR A 31 9.07 -0.23 13.98
N ASN A 32 7.79 -0.03 13.66
CA ASN A 32 6.97 -1.02 12.97
C ASN A 32 6.11 -0.32 11.91
N CYS A 33 5.72 -1.06 10.88
CA CYS A 33 4.73 -0.67 9.91
C CYS A 33 3.56 -1.67 9.88
N VAL A 34 2.44 -1.23 9.30
CA VAL A 34 1.26 -2.07 9.05
C VAL A 34 0.63 -1.70 7.72
N THR A 35 0.04 -2.69 7.05
CA THR A 35 -0.72 -2.49 5.81
C THR A 35 -2.17 -2.95 5.99
N ALA A 36 -3.11 -2.21 5.45
CA ALA A 36 -4.53 -2.53 5.50
C ALA A 36 -5.22 -2.27 4.16
N VAL A 37 -6.35 -2.92 3.95
CA VAL A 37 -7.25 -2.74 2.81
C VAL A 37 -8.66 -2.48 3.31
N VAL A 38 -9.54 -1.98 2.44
CA VAL A 38 -10.98 -1.91 2.73
C VAL A 38 -11.68 -3.09 2.05
N VAL A 39 -12.31 -3.94 2.84
CA VAL A 39 -13.15 -5.07 2.38
C VAL A 39 -14.56 -4.82 2.92
N ASP A 40 -15.57 -4.82 2.04
CA ASP A 40 -16.97 -4.59 2.40
C ASP A 40 -17.21 -3.34 3.28
N GLY A 41 -16.49 -2.25 2.96
CA GLY A 41 -16.58 -0.98 3.68
C GLY A 41 -15.92 -0.97 5.06
N LYS A 42 -15.15 -2.01 5.41
CA LYS A 42 -14.41 -2.12 6.67
C LYS A 42 -12.92 -2.23 6.42
N ALA A 43 -12.12 -1.59 7.27
CA ALA A 43 -10.67 -1.73 7.23
C ALA A 43 -10.26 -3.11 7.76
N GLU A 44 -9.48 -3.85 6.97
CA GLU A 44 -8.90 -5.13 7.33
C GLU A 44 -7.39 -5.05 7.23
N VAL A 45 -6.70 -5.49 8.28
CA VAL A 45 -5.23 -5.52 8.32
C VAL A 45 -4.73 -6.75 7.57
N LEU A 46 -3.81 -6.53 6.65
CA LEU A 46 -3.11 -7.62 5.95
C LEU A 46 -2.07 -8.22 6.90
N ARG A 47 -2.05 -9.55 6.98
CA ARG A 47 -1.08 -10.30 7.77
C ARG A 47 -0.04 -10.93 6.85
N ASP A 48 1.19 -11.06 7.33
CA ASP A 48 2.23 -11.79 6.63
C ASP A 48 2.01 -13.31 6.68
N GLU A 49 2.96 -14.05 6.10
CA GLU A 49 2.92 -15.52 6.00
C GLU A 49 2.91 -16.23 7.36
N ASP A 50 3.40 -15.57 8.42
CA ASP A 50 3.42 -16.03 9.81
C ASP A 50 2.21 -15.53 10.63
N GLY A 51 1.26 -14.85 9.97
CA GLY A 51 0.06 -14.30 10.59
C GLY A 51 0.29 -13.01 11.39
N GLN A 52 1.48 -12.41 11.30
CA GLN A 52 1.80 -11.15 11.99
C GLN A 52 1.21 -9.96 11.22
N ALA A 53 0.66 -9.02 11.99
CA ALA A 53 0.09 -7.78 11.45
C ALA A 53 1.10 -6.62 11.44
N LEU A 54 2.03 -6.62 12.39
CA LEU A 54 3.07 -5.61 12.49
C LEU A 54 4.36 -6.16 11.88
N VAL A 55 4.96 -5.39 10.99
CA VAL A 55 6.26 -5.71 10.40
C VAL A 55 7.31 -4.73 10.95
N PRO A 56 8.45 -5.20 11.48
CA PRO A 56 9.54 -4.32 11.89
C PRO A 56 10.04 -3.42 10.76
N SER A 57 10.21 -2.12 11.03
CA SER A 57 10.69 -1.13 10.06
C SER A 57 12.22 -1.14 9.96
N VAL A 58 12.78 -2.25 9.49
CA VAL A 58 14.24 -2.46 9.42
C VAL A 58 14.64 -3.12 8.10
N VAL A 59 15.84 -2.76 7.64
CA VAL A 59 16.51 -3.36 6.49
C VAL A 59 17.92 -3.74 6.91
N ALA A 60 18.30 -5.00 6.67
CA ALA A 60 19.67 -5.50 6.78
C ALA A 60 20.17 -5.89 5.39
N TYR A 61 21.50 -5.88 5.19
CA TYR A 61 22.11 -6.32 3.93
C TYR A 61 22.95 -7.57 4.19
N ALA A 62 22.68 -8.64 3.43
CA ALA A 62 23.44 -9.87 3.49
C ALA A 62 24.87 -9.68 2.94
N PRO A 63 25.80 -10.64 3.15
CA PRO A 63 27.18 -10.53 2.68
C PRO A 63 27.32 -10.35 1.15
N ASP A 64 26.34 -10.81 0.38
CA ASP A 64 26.29 -10.64 -1.08
C ASP A 64 25.64 -9.31 -1.53
N GLY A 65 25.21 -8.47 -0.58
CA GLY A 65 24.56 -7.19 -0.81
C GLY A 65 23.04 -7.26 -1.02
N SER A 66 22.42 -8.43 -0.92
CA SER A 66 20.95 -8.55 -1.00
C SER A 66 20.26 -7.98 0.24
N PRO A 67 19.13 -7.26 0.09
CA PRO A 67 18.39 -6.73 1.24
C PRO A 67 17.53 -7.81 1.90
N ILE A 68 17.54 -7.82 3.22
CA ILE A 68 16.62 -8.56 4.10
C ILE A 68 15.75 -7.51 4.80
N VAL A 69 14.43 -7.69 4.79
CA VAL A 69 13.46 -6.69 5.25
C VAL A 69 12.53 -7.30 6.30
N GLY A 70 12.11 -6.50 7.29
CA GLY A 70 11.12 -6.92 8.27
C GLY A 70 11.71 -7.81 9.36
N GLY A 71 10.93 -8.78 9.86
CA GLY A 71 11.33 -9.60 11.01
C GLY A 71 12.54 -10.51 10.81
N LEU A 72 12.96 -10.74 9.56
CA LEU A 72 14.16 -11.52 9.24
C LEU A 72 15.43 -10.66 9.14
N ALA A 73 15.30 -9.34 9.09
CA ALA A 73 16.41 -8.41 9.01
C ALA A 73 17.13 -8.26 10.37
#